data_AF-A0A1H8NKX4-F1
#
_entry.id   AF-A0A1H8NKX4-F1
#
_cell.length_a   1.000
_cell.length_b   1.000
_cell.length_c   1.000
_cell.angle_alpha   90.00
_cell.angle_beta   90.00
_cell.angle_gamma   90.00
#
_symmetry.space_group_name_H-M   'P 1'
#
loop_
_entity.id
_entity.type
_entity.pdbx_description
1 polymer ?
#
loop_
_entity_poly.entity_id
_entity_poly.type
_entity_poly.pdbx_seq_one_letter_code
_entity_poly.pdbx_strand_id
1 'polypeptide(L)'
;MLHTQKFYVNPTGRIISPILMEKSGELQEYITTETTKMIFGERPLSDWDKMVQEYMDKGGKDMIDEVNKTLEANKIQGEWK
;
A
#
# COMPACT_ATOMS: atom_id res chain seq x y z
N MET A 1 -21.75 -6.55 21.46
CA MET A 1 -20.85 -7.70 21.66
C MET A 1 -19.66 -7.64 20.69
N LEU A 2 -18.78 -6.63 20.87
CA LEU A 2 -17.50 -6.52 20.12
C LEU A 2 -16.28 -6.75 21.01
N HIS A 3 -16.44 -6.73 22.34
CA HIS A 3 -15.34 -6.82 23.31
C HIS A 3 -14.72 -8.22 23.46
N THR A 4 -15.28 -9.26 22.81
CA THR A 4 -14.84 -10.66 22.96
C THR A 4 -14.22 -11.26 21.69
N GLN A 5 -14.17 -10.49 20.58
CA GLN A 5 -13.60 -10.95 19.32
C GLN A 5 -12.13 -10.52 19.22
N LYS A 6 -11.28 -11.39 18.68
CA LYS A 6 -9.90 -11.03 18.36
C LYS A 6 -9.85 -10.25 17.05
N PHE A 7 -9.18 -9.11 17.04
CA PHE A 7 -8.97 -8.30 15.84
C PHE A 7 -7.49 -8.25 15.49
N TYR A 8 -7.21 -8.34 14.19
CA TYR A 8 -5.87 -8.11 13.69
C TYR A 8 -5.57 -6.61 13.71
N VAL A 9 -4.52 -6.22 14.43
CA VAL A 9 -4.06 -4.84 14.49
C VAL A 9 -3.06 -4.61 13.37
N ASN A 10 -3.50 -3.93 12.31
CA ASN A 10 -2.63 -3.56 11.19
C ASN A 10 -1.44 -2.71 11.70
N PRO A 11 -0.19 -3.14 11.48
CA PRO A 11 0.99 -2.39 11.93
C PRO A 11 1.16 -1.03 11.25
N THR A 12 0.72 -0.87 9.99
CA THR A 12 0.88 0.40 9.26
C THR A 12 0.00 1.52 9.82
N GLY A 13 -1.09 1.19 10.50
CA GLY A 13 -1.94 2.17 11.21
C GLY A 13 -1.29 2.75 12.48
N ARG A 14 -0.11 2.26 12.87
CA ARG A 14 0.63 2.69 14.07
C ARG A 14 1.87 3.53 13.76
N ILE A 15 2.10 3.88 12.50
CA ILE A 15 3.24 4.68 12.06
C ILE A 15 2.81 6.01 11.43
N ILE A 16 3.69 7.00 11.47
CA ILE A 16 3.56 8.27 10.75
C ILE A 16 4.67 8.28 9.70
N SER A 17 4.29 8.36 8.42
CA SER A 17 5.21 8.40 7.27
C SER A 17 4.83 9.61 6.40
N PRO A 18 5.69 10.64 6.33
CA PRO A 18 5.44 11.80 5.48
C PRO A 18 5.25 11.44 4.01
N ILE A 19 6.06 10.50 3.48
CA ILE A 19 5.95 10.08 2.08
C ILE A 19 4.64 9.33 1.84
N LEU A 20 4.20 8.49 2.79
CA LEU A 20 2.88 7.86 2.72
C LEU A 20 1.77 8.91 2.70
N MET A 21 1.84 9.94 3.54
CA MET A 21 0.82 11.00 3.56
C MET A 21 0.79 11.81 2.27
N GLU A 22 1.94 12.10 1.68
CA GLU A 22 2.06 12.89 0.45
C GLU A 22 1.67 12.08 -0.80
N LYS A 23 2.17 10.85 -0.95
CA LYS A 23 2.05 10.07 -2.19
C LYS A 23 0.88 9.09 -2.22
N SER A 24 0.29 8.74 -1.08
CA SER A 24 -0.74 7.69 -1.03
C SER A 24 -1.95 7.98 -1.91
N GLY A 25 -2.39 9.24 -1.97
CA GLY A 25 -3.53 9.65 -2.80
C GLY A 25 -3.28 9.40 -4.29
N GLU A 26 -2.17 9.93 -4.82
CA GLU A 26 -1.81 9.80 -6.24
C GLU A 26 -1.53 8.34 -6.64
N LEU A 27 -0.82 7.60 -5.78
CA LEU A 27 -0.53 6.19 -6.01
C LEU A 27 -1.81 5.34 -5.96
N GLN A 28 -2.73 5.66 -5.07
CA GLN A 28 -4.03 4.99 -4.97
C GLN A 28 -4.92 5.30 -6.19
N GLU A 29 -4.93 6.54 -6.66
CA GLU A 29 -5.65 6.90 -7.88
C GLU A 29 -5.07 6.13 -9.07
N TYR A 30 -3.75 6.16 -9.26
CA TYR A 30 -3.08 5.45 -10.35
C TYR A 30 -3.39 3.94 -10.35
N ILE A 31 -3.22 3.25 -9.21
CA ILE A 31 -3.47 1.80 -9.16
C ILE A 31 -4.94 1.49 -9.44
N THR A 32 -5.88 2.29 -8.90
CA THR A 32 -7.31 2.10 -9.13
C THR A 32 -7.66 2.30 -10.60
N THR A 33 -7.15 3.36 -11.23
CA THR A 33 -7.41 3.64 -12.64
C THR A 33 -6.84 2.54 -13.55
N GLU A 34 -5.59 2.16 -13.37
CA GLU A 34 -4.95 1.18 -14.25
C GLU A 34 -5.51 -0.23 -14.09
N THR A 35 -5.86 -0.63 -12.86
CA THR A 35 -6.55 -1.91 -12.63
C THR A 35 -7.97 -1.90 -13.18
N THR A 36 -8.67 -0.77 -13.12
CA THR A 36 -9.98 -0.60 -13.77
C THR A 36 -9.86 -0.78 -15.28
N LYS A 37 -8.88 -0.13 -15.94
CA LYS A 37 -8.61 -0.33 -17.37
C LYS A 37 -8.36 -1.80 -17.72
N MET A 38 -7.65 -2.53 -16.85
CA MET A 38 -7.43 -3.96 -17.06
C MET A 38 -8.73 -4.78 -16.97
N ILE A 39 -9.61 -4.46 -16.02
CA ILE A 39 -10.92 -5.12 -15.86
C ILE A 39 -11.81 -4.89 -17.08
N PHE A 40 -11.84 -3.67 -17.62
CA PHE A 40 -12.64 -3.31 -18.79
C PHE A 40 -11.98 -3.70 -20.12
N GLY A 41 -10.76 -4.24 -20.10
CA GLY A 41 -10.02 -4.65 -21.30
C GLY A 41 -9.38 -3.50 -22.09
N GLU A 42 -9.32 -2.30 -21.51
CA GLU A 42 -8.62 -1.13 -22.07
C GLU A 42 -7.09 -1.25 -21.93
N ARG A 43 -6.62 -2.07 -20.97
CA ARG A 43 -5.23 -2.46 -20.80
C ARG A 43 -5.16 -4.00 -20.72
N PRO A 44 -4.24 -4.67 -21.43
CA PRO A 44 -4.16 -6.12 -21.35
C PRO A 44 -3.64 -6.57 -19.98
N LEU A 45 -4.16 -7.69 -19.46
CA LEU A 45 -3.67 -8.28 -18.20
C LEU A 45 -2.19 -8.68 -18.25
N SER A 46 -1.65 -8.96 -19.45
CA SER A 46 -0.21 -9.19 -19.63
C SER A 46 0.66 -8.01 -19.25
N ASP A 47 0.10 -6.80 -19.18
CA ASP A 47 0.81 -5.58 -18.77
C ASP A 47 0.78 -5.38 -17.24
N TRP A 48 0.35 -6.37 -16.47
CA TRP A 48 0.35 -6.34 -15.00
C TRP A 48 1.72 -5.97 -14.43
N ASP A 49 2.77 -6.70 -14.81
CA ASP A 49 4.12 -6.48 -14.29
C ASP A 49 4.63 -5.08 -14.66
N LYS A 50 4.28 -4.60 -15.86
CA LYS A 50 4.61 -3.25 -16.31
C LYS A 50 3.91 -2.18 -15.47
N MET A 51 2.63 -2.37 -15.15
CA MET A 51 1.85 -1.47 -14.29
C MET A 51 2.44 -1.41 -12.88
N VAL A 52 2.88 -2.57 -12.35
CA VAL A 52 3.56 -2.63 -11.05
C VAL A 52 4.87 -1.84 -11.09
N GLN A 53 5.67 -1.95 -12.16
CA GLN A 53 6.89 -1.13 -12.29
C GLN A 53 6.57 0.37 -12.35
N GLU A 54 5.57 0.76 -13.15
CA GLU A 54 5.10 2.15 -13.23
C GLU A 54 4.64 2.68 -11.85
N TYR A 55 3.95 1.87 -11.04
CA TYR A 55 3.60 2.20 -9.65
C TYR A 55 4.84 2.43 -8.77
N MET A 56 5.83 1.53 -8.88
CA MET A 56 7.07 1.63 -8.11
C MET A 56 7.85 2.90 -8.48
N ASP A 57 7.96 3.19 -9.78
CA ASP A 57 8.65 4.37 -10.32
C ASP A 57 7.96 5.70 -9.95
N LYS A 58 6.65 5.69 -9.76
CA LYS A 58 5.87 6.85 -9.30
C LYS A 58 6.08 7.20 -7.82
N GLY A 59 6.94 6.45 -7.12
CA GLY A 59 7.24 6.66 -5.70
C GLY A 59 6.60 5.60 -4.79
N GLY A 60 5.98 4.56 -5.35
CA GLY A 60 5.55 3.39 -4.59
C GLY A 60 6.73 2.73 -3.88
N LYS A 61 7.90 2.70 -4.52
CA LYS A 61 9.13 2.19 -3.91
C LYS A 61 9.54 2.98 -2.67
N ASP A 62 9.62 4.31 -2.80
CA ASP A 62 10.04 5.19 -1.70
C ASP A 62 9.11 5.08 -0.49
N MET A 63 7.80 5.03 -0.76
CA MET A 63 6.77 4.84 0.26
C MET A 63 6.96 3.50 1.00
N ILE A 64 7.14 2.40 0.27
CA ILE A 64 7.35 1.07 0.85
C ILE A 64 8.63 1.04 1.69
N ASP A 65 9.72 1.60 1.18
CA ASP A 65 11.02 1.62 1.87
C ASP A 65 10.93 2.44 3.17
N GLU A 66 10.28 3.60 3.17
CA GLU A 66 10.08 4.41 4.39
C GLU A 66 9.20 3.72 5.43
N VAL A 67 8.07 3.14 4.99
CA VAL A 67 7.15 2.40 5.88
C VAL A 67 7.87 1.23 6.52
N ASN A 68 8.59 0.42 5.74
CA ASN A 68 9.33 -0.73 6.26
C ASN A 68 10.41 -0.29 7.26
N LYS A 69 11.20 0.74 6.91
CA LYS A 69 12.21 1.30 7.82
C LYS A 69 11.60 1.76 9.14
N THR A 70 10.43 2.41 9.09
CA THR A 70 9.74 2.91 10.29
C THR A 70 9.22 1.75 11.15
N LEU A 71 8.64 0.72 10.53
CA LEU A 71 8.18 -0.48 11.23
C LEU A 71 9.34 -1.20 11.94
N GLU A 72 10.45 -1.39 11.23
CA GLU A 72 11.65 -2.05 11.78
C GLU A 72 12.27 -1.25 12.92
N ALA A 73 12.47 0.06 12.74
CA ALA A 73 13.06 0.94 13.76
C ALA A 73 12.26 0.95 15.07
N ASN A 74 10.94 0.85 14.97
CA ASN A 74 10.04 0.85 16.13
C ASN A 74 9.66 -0.56 16.59
N LYS A 75 10.19 -1.62 15.94
CA LYS A 75 9.84 -3.02 16.21
C LYS A 75 8.32 -3.28 16.18
N ILE A 76 7.61 -2.59 15.29
CA ILE A 76 6.16 -2.69 15.16
C ILE A 76 5.84 -3.85 14.21
N GLN A 77 5.00 -4.77 14.68
CA GLN A 77 4.55 -5.93 13.91
C GLN A 77 3.04 -6.11 14.04
N GLY A 78 2.43 -6.77 13.06
CA GLY A 78 1.02 -7.14 13.14
C GLY A 78 0.78 -8.12 14.27
N GLU A 79 -0.29 -7.91 15.02
CA GLU A 79 -0.64 -8.74 16.17
C GLU A 79 -2.14 -8.95 16.24
N TRP A 80 -2.57 -10.11 16.76
CA TRP A 80 -3.97 -10.38 17.06
C TRP A 80 -4.25 -9.99 18.51
N LYS A 81 -5.21 -9.08 18.73
CA LYS A 81 -5.67 -8.65 20.07
C LYS A 81 -7.10 -9.10 20.32
#